data_AF-A0A9E1I2E8-F1
#
_entry.id   AF-A0A9E1I2E8-F1
#
_cell.length_a   1.000
_cell.length_b   1.000
_cell.length_c   1.000
_cell.angle_alpha   90.00
_cell.angle_beta   90.00
_cell.angle_gamma   90.00
#
_symmetry.space_group_name_H-M   'P 1'
#
loop_
_entity.id
_entity.type
_entity.pdbx_description
1 polymer ?
#
loop_
_entity_poly.entity_id
_entity_poly.type
_entity_poly.pdbx_seq_one_letter_code
_entity_poly.pdbx_strand_id
1 'polypeptide(L)'
;MTVQEALAEGLSVTGVGLAIVFSVLVILMLVMMAMKKIFYKDPAKANKEAPVATPAPADAPVVKAETKVDEGELIAVLTAAIAASLNTSTYNLQIKSYRRIENRKPAWNKAGVSETINSRY
;
A
#
# COMPACT_ATOMS: atom_id res chain seq x y z
N MET A 1 17.93 -4.50 -47.82
CA MET A 1 17.56 -3.84 -46.57
C MET A 1 18.64 -2.84 -46.24
N THR A 2 18.49 -1.60 -46.67
CA THR A 2 19.41 -0.54 -46.25
C THR A 2 19.15 -0.23 -44.77
N VAL A 3 20.18 0.13 -44.02
CA VAL A 3 20.06 0.39 -42.57
C VAL A 3 19.03 1.50 -42.28
N GLN A 4 18.85 2.43 -43.23
CA GLN A 4 17.85 3.51 -43.13
C GLN A 4 16.41 2.99 -43.17
N GLU A 5 16.11 2.02 -44.03
CA GLU A 5 14.78 1.39 -44.10
C GLU A 5 14.47 0.61 -42.81
N ALA A 6 15.44 -0.16 -42.30
CA ALA A 6 15.28 -0.91 -41.06
C ALA A 6 15.05 0.00 -39.84
N LEU A 7 15.70 1.17 -39.81
CA LEU A 7 15.55 2.15 -38.73
C LEU A 7 14.18 2.87 -38.80
N ALA A 8 13.68 3.15 -40.01
CA ALA A 8 12.34 3.68 -40.22
C ALA A 8 11.25 2.67 -39.82
N GLU A 9 11.42 1.39 -40.18
CA GLU A 9 10.52 0.31 -39.74
C GLU A 9 10.52 0.18 -38.22
N GLY A 10 11.68 0.18 -37.57
CA GLY A 10 11.79 0.11 -36.10
C GLY A 10 11.10 1.27 -35.38
N LEU A 11 11.18 2.49 -35.94
CA LEU A 11 10.47 3.65 -35.39
C LEU A 11 8.94 3.49 -35.51
N SER A 12 8.45 2.96 -36.63
CA SER A 12 7.03 2.70 -36.83
C SER A 12 6.50 1.66 -35.84
N VAL A 13 7.23 0.56 -35.64
CA VAL A 13 6.87 -0.50 -34.69
C VAL A 13 6.85 0.03 -33.26
N THR A 14 7.82 0.85 -32.89
CA THR A 14 7.87 1.48 -31.56
C THR A 14 6.71 2.46 -31.37
N GLY A 15 6.36 3.24 -32.39
CA GLY A 15 5.22 4.15 -32.36
C GLY A 15 3.90 3.42 -32.19
N VAL A 16 3.70 2.32 -32.91
CA VAL A 16 2.52 1.44 -32.76
C VAL A 16 2.48 0.81 -31.37
N GLY A 17 3.60 0.31 -30.86
CA GLY A 17 3.70 -0.24 -29.51
C GLY A 17 3.36 0.79 -28.43
N LEU A 18 3.88 2.02 -28.55
CA LEU A 18 3.58 3.12 -27.63
C LEU A 18 2.09 3.49 -27.67
N ALA A 19 1.49 3.54 -28.86
CA ALA A 19 0.06 3.82 -29.03
C ALA A 19 -0.82 2.72 -28.40
N ILE A 20 -0.45 1.45 -28.55
CA ILE A 20 -1.17 0.32 -27.93
C ILE A 20 -1.11 0.41 -26.41
N VAL A 21 0.08 0.64 -25.84
CA VAL A 21 0.22 0.76 -24.37
C VAL A 21 -0.60 1.93 -23.83
N PHE A 22 -0.56 3.09 -24.50
CA PHE A 22 -1.36 4.25 -24.10
C PHE A 22 -2.87 3.95 -24.20
N SER A 23 -3.29 3.26 -25.26
CA SER A 23 -4.69 2.84 -25.44
C SER A 23 -5.15 1.90 -24.32
N VAL A 24 -4.34 0.93 -23.91
CA VAL A 24 -4.66 0.03 -22.80
C VAL A 24 -4.82 0.81 -21.50
N LEU A 25 -3.94 1.77 -21.20
CA LEU A 25 -4.06 2.61 -19.99
C LEU A 25 -5.37 3.42 -19.98
N VAL A 26 -5.75 4.00 -21.11
CA VAL A 26 -7.02 4.73 -21.26
C VAL A 26 -8.21 3.80 -21.08
N ILE A 27 -8.19 2.61 -21.69
CA ILE A 27 -9.26 1.61 -21.55
C ILE A 27 -9.40 1.17 -20.08
N LEU A 28 -8.29 0.88 -19.39
CA LEU A 28 -8.31 0.52 -17.97
C LEU A 28 -8.90 1.65 -17.11
N MET A 29 -8.56 2.91 -17.39
CA MET A 29 -9.16 4.06 -16.72
C MET A 29 -10.67 4.14 -16.95
N LEU A 30 -11.13 3.93 -18.19
CA LEU A 30 -12.55 3.93 -18.54
C LEU A 30 -13.31 2.78 -17.86
N VAL A 31 -12.71 1.58 -17.79
CA VAL A 31 -13.31 0.44 -17.11
C VAL A 31 -13.46 0.72 -15.62
N MET A 32 -12.43 1.27 -14.96
CA MET A 32 -12.55 1.68 -13.55
C MET A 32 -13.62 2.76 -13.36
N MET A 33 -13.72 3.73 -14.27
CA MET A 33 -14.73 4.79 -14.22
C MET A 33 -16.15 4.24 -14.45
N ALA A 34 -16.33 3.29 -15.36
CA ALA A 34 -17.60 2.63 -15.64
C ALA A 34 -18.04 1.79 -14.44
N MET A 35 -17.14 0.98 -13.86
CA MET A 35 -17.42 0.25 -12.64
C MET A 35 -17.75 1.21 -11.49
N LYS A 36 -17.02 2.31 -11.31
CA LYS A 36 -17.37 3.33 -10.32
C LYS A 36 -18.77 3.91 -10.59
N LYS A 37 -19.08 4.30 -11.83
CA LYS A 37 -20.38 4.89 -12.20
C LYS A 37 -21.55 3.92 -12.01
N ILE A 38 -21.33 2.63 -12.27
CA ILE A 38 -22.37 1.59 -12.22
C ILE A 38 -22.56 1.06 -10.79
N PHE A 39 -21.47 0.83 -10.04
CA PHE A 39 -21.51 0.33 -8.66
C PHE A 39 -21.74 1.44 -7.62
N TYR A 40 -21.40 2.71 -7.90
CA TYR A 40 -21.75 3.86 -7.04
C TYR A 40 -23.02 4.56 -7.52
N LYS A 41 -24.06 3.79 -7.90
CA LYS A 41 -25.42 4.33 -8.05
C LYS A 41 -26.11 4.31 -6.69
N ASP A 42 -25.70 5.23 -5.81
CA ASP A 42 -26.62 5.93 -4.90
C ASP A 42 -25.99 7.25 -4.42
N PRO A 43 -26.79 8.31 -4.22
CA PRO A 43 -26.41 9.66 -4.58
C PRO A 43 -26.09 10.48 -3.33
N ALA A 44 -24.82 10.87 -3.20
CA ALA A 44 -24.47 11.97 -2.33
C ALA A 44 -23.47 12.88 -3.03
N LYS A 45 -24.07 13.89 -3.67
CA LYS A 45 -23.50 15.22 -3.90
C LYS A 45 -22.36 15.27 -4.90
N ALA A 46 -22.75 15.64 -6.11
CA ALA A 46 -22.15 16.76 -6.84
C ALA A 46 -21.25 17.62 -5.93
N ASN A 47 -19.95 17.38 -5.97
CA ASN A 47 -19.00 18.42 -5.65
C ASN A 47 -18.50 18.96 -6.99
N LYS A 48 -19.19 20.03 -7.35
CA LYS A 48 -18.93 20.97 -8.43
C LYS A 48 -17.46 21.39 -8.40
N GLU A 49 -16.96 21.71 -9.58
CA GLU A 49 -15.68 22.38 -9.80
C GLU A 49 -15.37 23.50 -8.78
N ALA A 50 -14.06 23.67 -8.54
CA ALA A 50 -13.33 24.71 -7.80
C ALA A 50 -13.86 26.16 -8.00
N PRO A 51 -13.46 27.23 -7.26
CA PRO A 51 -12.16 27.41 -6.58
C PRO A 51 -12.14 28.29 -5.28
N VAL A 52 -10.93 28.58 -4.78
CA VAL A 52 -10.48 29.76 -3.99
C VAL A 52 -10.43 29.68 -2.44
N ALA A 53 -9.18 29.78 -1.95
CA ALA A 53 -8.62 30.39 -0.73
C ALA A 53 -9.35 30.35 0.65
N THR A 54 -8.68 29.71 1.62
CA THR A 54 -8.28 30.13 3.01
C THR A 54 -9.28 30.95 3.88
N PRO A 55 -9.45 30.74 5.22
CA PRO A 55 -8.53 30.20 6.26
C PRO A 55 -9.13 29.14 7.22
N ALA A 56 -8.24 28.52 8.03
CA ALA A 56 -8.54 27.56 9.12
C ALA A 56 -9.46 28.12 10.22
N PRO A 57 -10.17 27.26 10.98
CA PRO A 57 -9.68 26.89 12.32
C PRO A 57 -10.05 25.48 12.85
N ALA A 58 -9.10 24.90 13.61
CA ALA A 58 -9.22 24.13 14.86
C ALA A 58 -10.13 22.87 15.02
N ASP A 59 -9.48 21.83 15.56
CA ASP A 59 -9.94 20.79 16.50
C ASP A 59 -11.01 19.75 16.11
N ALA A 60 -10.58 18.49 15.91
CA ALA A 60 -10.82 17.40 16.88
C ALA A 60 -10.19 16.07 16.36
N PRO A 61 -9.52 15.29 17.23
CA PRO A 61 -8.86 14.05 16.84
C PRO A 61 -9.89 12.96 16.55
N VAL A 62 -9.79 12.38 15.35
CA VAL A 62 -10.56 11.20 14.94
C VAL A 62 -10.17 10.04 15.84
N VAL A 63 -11.10 9.65 16.71
CA VAL A 63 -11.07 8.44 17.54
C VAL A 63 -10.91 7.25 16.60
N LYS A 64 -9.68 6.74 16.47
CA LYS A 64 -9.41 5.43 15.89
C LYS A 64 -9.96 4.39 16.85
N ALA A 65 -10.84 3.53 16.35
CA ALA A 65 -11.28 2.34 17.06
C ALA A 65 -10.07 1.61 17.64
N GLU A 66 -9.99 1.58 18.97
CA GLU A 66 -9.03 0.79 19.70
C GLU A 66 -9.34 -0.67 19.40
N THR A 67 -8.57 -1.25 18.47
CA THR A 67 -8.34 -2.69 18.55
C THR A 67 -7.68 -2.85 19.91
N LYS A 68 -8.40 -3.42 20.88
CA LYS A 68 -7.85 -3.73 22.20
C LYS A 68 -6.76 -4.78 21.98
N VAL A 69 -5.58 -4.33 21.57
CA VAL A 69 -4.42 -5.20 21.43
C VAL A 69 -4.14 -5.70 22.83
N ASP A 70 -4.18 -7.01 23.02
CA ASP A 70 -3.93 -7.56 24.34
C ASP A 70 -2.47 -7.25 24.73
N GLU A 71 -2.31 -6.32 25.66
CA GLU A 71 -0.99 -5.87 26.11
C GLU A 71 -0.22 -7.02 26.78
N GLY A 72 -0.93 -7.98 27.37
CA GLY A 72 -0.37 -9.20 27.93
C GLY A 72 0.28 -10.08 26.88
N GLU A 73 -0.43 -10.40 25.79
CA GLU A 73 0.12 -11.13 24.64
C GLU A 73 1.36 -10.43 24.05
N LEU A 74 1.33 -9.10 23.88
CA LEU A 74 2.48 -8.33 23.38
C LEU A 74 3.71 -8.45 24.29
N ILE A 75 3.52 -8.30 25.61
CA ILE A 75 4.60 -8.41 26.60
C ILE A 75 5.16 -9.84 26.64
N ALA A 76 4.31 -10.85 26.53
CA ALA A 76 4.71 -12.26 26.50
C ALA A 76 5.59 -12.57 25.27
N VAL A 77 5.15 -12.18 24.07
CA VAL A 77 5.90 -12.38 22.82
C VAL A 77 7.22 -11.59 22.84
N LEU A 78 7.22 -10.36 23.35
CA LEU A 78 8.44 -9.55 23.46
C LEU A 78 9.43 -10.17 24.46
N THR A 79 8.96 -10.63 25.61
CA THR A 79 9.78 -11.32 26.62
C THR A 79 10.38 -12.61 26.06
N ALA A 80 9.57 -13.40 25.36
CA ALA A 80 10.02 -14.63 24.71
C ALA A 80 11.07 -14.36 23.62
N ALA A 81 10.87 -13.34 22.79
CA ALA A 81 11.83 -12.95 21.77
C ALA A 81 13.18 -12.50 22.37
N ILE A 82 13.14 -11.71 23.46
CA ILE A 82 14.35 -11.28 24.17
C ILE A 82 15.05 -12.48 24.81
N ALA A 83 14.31 -13.32 25.51
CA ALA A 83 14.81 -14.55 26.12
C ALA A 83 15.52 -15.44 25.08
N ALA A 84 14.90 -15.67 23.93
CA ALA A 84 15.49 -16.42 22.83
C ALA A 84 16.74 -15.75 22.24
N SER A 85 16.72 -14.43 22.05
CA SER A 85 17.86 -13.69 21.46
C SER A 85 19.10 -13.67 22.36
N LEU A 86 18.90 -13.62 23.68
CA LEU A 86 19.97 -13.59 24.69
C LEU A 86 20.26 -14.98 25.26
N ASN A 87 19.61 -16.03 24.71
CA ASN A 87 19.64 -17.40 25.20
C ASN A 87 19.44 -17.52 26.73
N THR A 88 18.61 -16.64 27.30
CA THR A 88 18.37 -16.52 28.74
C THR A 88 16.95 -16.91 29.12
N SER A 89 16.69 -17.15 30.40
CA SER A 89 15.36 -17.49 30.90
C SER A 89 14.47 -16.25 31.06
N THR A 90 13.15 -16.45 31.03
CA THR A 90 12.14 -15.37 31.09
C THR A 90 11.97 -14.74 32.48
N TYR A 91 12.41 -15.42 33.55
CA TYR A 91 12.14 -15.02 34.95
C TYR A 91 12.75 -13.67 35.35
N ASN A 92 13.87 -13.27 34.75
CA ASN A 92 14.60 -12.06 35.10
C ASN A 92 14.35 -10.88 34.13
N LEU A 93 13.38 -11.02 33.21
CA LEU A 93 13.11 -10.02 32.18
C LEU A 93 11.83 -9.24 32.52
N GLN A 94 11.97 -7.92 32.67
CA GLN A 94 10.84 -7.01 32.93
C GLN A 94 10.81 -5.88 31.90
N ILE A 95 9.73 -5.78 31.15
CA ILE A 95 9.53 -4.74 30.13
C ILE A 95 8.88 -3.52 30.80
N LYS A 96 9.64 -2.43 30.95
CA LYS A 96 9.13 -1.17 31.54
C LYS A 96 8.44 -0.26 30.54
N SER A 97 8.89 -0.27 29.29
CA SER A 97 8.29 0.54 28.23
C SER A 97 8.55 -0.10 26.87
N TYR A 98 7.61 0.08 25.96
CA TYR A 98 7.77 -0.30 24.56
C TYR A 98 7.13 0.76 23.67
N ARG A 99 7.70 0.94 22.47
CA ARG A 99 7.17 1.84 21.45
C ARG A 99 7.22 1.11 20.12
N ARG A 100 6.08 0.99 19.45
CA ARG A 100 6.06 0.49 18.07
C ARG A 100 6.57 1.59 17.15
N ILE A 101 7.65 1.31 16.43
CA ILE A 101 8.10 2.15 15.31
C ILE A 101 7.36 1.73 14.04
N GLU A 102 7.12 2.70 13.15
CA GLU A 102 6.47 2.43 11.88
C GLU A 102 7.39 1.57 10.99
N ASN A 103 6.92 0.39 10.61
CA ASN A 103 7.67 -0.54 9.77
C ASN A 103 7.64 -0.08 8.30
N ARG A 104 8.59 0.75 7.91
CA ARG A 104 8.79 1.20 6.52
C ARG A 104 9.50 0.15 5.67
N LYS A 105 8.94 -1.06 5.61
CA LYS A 105 9.40 -2.13 4.70
C LYS A 105 8.77 -1.94 3.31
N PRO A 106 9.53 -2.02 2.20
CA PRO A 106 8.98 -1.91 0.85
C PRO A 106 8.01 -3.06 0.55
N ALA A 107 7.06 -2.84 -0.36
CA ALA A 107 5.97 -3.78 -0.64
C ALA A 107 6.46 -5.18 -1.02
N TRP A 108 7.57 -5.28 -1.77
CA TRP A 108 8.16 -6.56 -2.18
C TRP A 108 8.65 -7.40 -0.98
N ASN A 109 9.19 -6.76 0.07
CA ASN A 109 9.69 -7.46 1.25
C ASN A 109 8.53 -8.03 2.07
N LYS A 110 7.43 -7.28 2.17
CA LYS A 110 6.19 -7.76 2.80
C LYS A 110 5.60 -8.96 2.03
N ALA A 111 5.53 -8.85 0.70
CA ALA A 111 5.01 -9.90 -0.17
C ALA A 111 5.82 -11.19 -0.07
N GLY A 112 7.16 -11.11 -0.12
CA GLY A 112 8.02 -12.29 -0.02
C GLY A 112 7.91 -13.02 1.32
N VAL A 113 7.77 -12.29 2.43
CA VAL A 113 7.54 -12.89 3.75
C VAL A 113 6.18 -13.58 3.82
N SER A 114 5.11 -12.93 3.32
CA SER A 114 3.78 -13.55 3.30
C SER A 114 3.74 -14.82 2.43
N GLU A 115 4.44 -14.82 1.29
CA GLU A 115 4.52 -15.98 0.40
C GLU A 115 5.31 -17.13 1.04
N THR A 116 6.40 -16.83 1.75
CA THR A 116 7.16 -17.86 2.48
C THR A 116 6.34 -18.48 3.62
N ILE A 117 5.53 -17.68 4.32
CA ILE A 117 4.66 -18.19 5.38
C ILE A 117 3.52 -19.01 4.77
N ASN A 118 2.84 -18.50 3.74
CA ASN A 118 1.70 -19.18 3.11
C ASN A 118 2.09 -20.44 2.33
N SER A 119 3.34 -20.56 1.86
CA SER A 119 3.82 -21.77 1.17
C SER A 119 4.30 -22.86 2.12
N ARG A 120 4.49 -22.53 3.40
CA ARG A 120 4.94 -23.48 4.43
C ARG A 120 3.81 -24.05 5.28
N TYR A 121 2.57 -23.61 5.05
CA TYR A 121 1.34 -24.13 5.66
C TYR A 121 0.34 -24.48 4.56
#